data_AF-A0A2N2FB97-F1
#
_entry.id   AF-A0A2N2FB97-F1
#
_cell.length_a   1.000
_cell.length_b   1.000
_cell.length_c   1.000
_cell.angle_alpha   90.00
_cell.angle_beta   90.00
_cell.angle_gamma   90.00
#
_symmetry.space_group_name_H-M   'P 1'
#
loop_
_entity.id
_entity.type
_entity.pdbx_description
1 polymer ?
#
loop_
_entity_poly.entity_id
_entity_poly.type
_entity_poly.pdbx_seq_one_letter_code
_entity_poly.pdbx_strand_id
1 'polypeptide(L)'
;MVRMIMKTSEYLLLRFNITKVSLALSFIPVAVFALIAGMGISVVRAAIMALAFLVAIFLGKERDLYHTLAMAALLILVVWPPSLFDISFQLSFSAVAAILFITPKLTALIPKPPREGRPKAQLFICRRLHDIALFVIVSVSATLGTLPLVIFYFNRISLITIPANLVVVPILGLLALPVCMAIVPAALLSTTLTVWLVKLSAFLVEMAVLMVEYLASVPWAAYYVFTPNALEIIVYVLLLLILFSLIDNRTKRRHALPSESESLSRRSRRLKGALAGLMLFLSGYLLYGHFTETQNRDLRITAIDVGQGGSTLIRFPGGKKMLIDGGGFFNDEFDIGRYVVAPFLWHQKIRSIDIVVLTHVHPDHLNGLKFIVENFDVGEVWSNGQEADTESFQTFRKTIMERNIPFRRVSAATPPIQIDAVNVRILNPVVSAHLADDWNTYDGINNHSLVTKLAYGAVSVLLPADISERTEARLVRQGVKINSDVLFVPHHGSLTSSTEPFLDAVHPRIAIVSCGKDNIFRLPHPDVLDRYNVRKIRVLRTDRDGAVTVSIDGSDLRIHSDMERRSRAIMGPTSPDGG
;
A
#
# COMPACT_ATOMS: atom_id res chain seq x y z
N MET A 1 23.82 33.76 7.85
CA MET A 1 24.84 34.64 7.23
C MET A 1 24.46 36.12 7.31
N VAL A 2 23.35 36.56 6.70
CA VAL A 2 22.88 37.97 6.70
C VAL A 2 22.87 38.62 8.09
N ARG A 3 22.25 37.95 9.07
CA ARG A 3 22.21 38.43 10.47
C ARG A 3 23.59 38.63 11.10
N MET A 4 24.59 37.82 10.71
CA MET A 4 25.95 37.91 11.23
C MET A 4 26.68 39.11 10.62
N ILE A 5 26.56 39.31 9.30
CA ILE A 5 27.11 40.46 8.57
C ILE A 5 26.49 41.78 9.05
N MET A 6 25.18 41.81 9.30
CA MET A 6 24.55 43.03 9.80
C MET A 6 24.92 43.36 11.25
N LYS A 7 25.34 42.36 12.04
CA LYS A 7 25.82 42.56 13.41
C LYS A 7 27.25 43.12 13.47
N THR A 8 28.03 43.06 12.39
CA THR A 8 29.38 43.62 12.37
C THR A 8 29.41 45.12 12.07
N SER A 9 28.26 45.74 11.78
CA SER A 9 28.13 47.18 11.52
C SER A 9 27.14 47.83 12.49
N GLU A 10 27.64 48.75 13.30
CA GLU A 10 26.84 49.51 14.27
C GLU A 10 25.75 50.36 13.59
N TYR A 11 26.06 50.93 12.43
CA TYR A 11 25.11 51.70 11.62
C TYR A 11 23.91 50.85 11.16
N LEU A 12 24.15 49.63 10.66
CA LEU A 12 23.09 48.72 10.22
C LEU A 12 22.25 48.21 11.39
N LEU A 13 22.88 48.02 12.56
CA LEU A 13 22.24 47.64 13.83
C LEU A 13 21.23 48.68 14.30
N LEU A 14 21.56 49.97 14.17
CA LEU A 14 20.72 51.08 14.64
C LEU A 14 19.64 51.48 13.63
N ARG A 15 19.90 51.36 12.33
CA ARG A 15 18.99 51.82 11.27
C ARG A 15 17.93 50.81 10.86
N PHE A 16 18.19 49.50 11.02
CA PHE A 16 17.29 48.45 10.53
C PHE A 16 16.97 47.40 11.60
N ASN A 17 15.73 46.89 11.57
CA ASN A 17 15.41 45.69 12.32
C ASN A 17 16.09 44.48 11.66
N ILE A 18 17.24 44.08 12.19
CA ILE A 18 18.09 43.02 11.62
C ILE A 18 17.32 41.72 11.40
N THR A 19 16.39 41.40 12.30
CA THR A 19 15.60 40.18 12.21
C THR A 19 14.67 40.25 11.00
N LYS A 20 13.95 41.37 10.80
CA LYS A 20 13.06 41.54 9.65
C LYS A 20 13.81 41.55 8.31
N VAL A 21 14.94 42.25 8.23
CA VAL A 21 15.76 42.29 7.00
C VAL A 21 16.37 40.93 6.69
N SER A 22 16.87 40.21 7.70
CA SER A 22 17.41 38.86 7.50
C SER A 22 16.35 37.87 7.04
N LEU A 23 15.13 37.99 7.55
CA LEU A 23 13.99 37.16 7.12
C LEU A 23 13.59 37.46 5.69
N ALA A 24 13.45 38.74 5.33
CA ALA A 24 13.13 39.16 3.96
C ALA A 24 14.17 38.63 2.95
N LEU A 25 15.47 38.73 3.27
CA LEU A 25 16.53 38.21 2.41
C LEU A 25 16.60 36.67 2.38
N SER A 26 15.94 35.98 3.31
CA SER A 26 15.87 34.52 3.32
C SER A 26 14.79 33.96 2.36
N PHE A 27 13.89 34.79 1.83
CA PHE A 27 12.92 34.38 0.80
C PHE A 27 13.62 33.95 -0.49
N ILE A 28 14.64 34.73 -0.90
CA ILE A 28 15.39 34.52 -2.14
C ILE A 28 16.02 33.12 -2.20
N PRO A 29 16.85 32.68 -1.23
CA PRO A 29 17.46 31.36 -1.29
C PRO A 29 16.44 30.22 -1.22
N VAL A 30 15.30 30.39 -0.53
CA VAL A 30 14.23 29.38 -0.51
C VAL A 30 13.57 29.24 -1.89
N ALA A 31 13.28 30.37 -2.56
CA ALA A 31 12.70 30.36 -3.89
C ALA A 31 13.69 29.80 -4.95
N VAL A 32 14.95 30.23 -4.88
CA VAL A 32 16.03 29.72 -5.75
C VAL A 32 16.23 28.22 -5.54
N PHE A 33 16.22 27.75 -4.29
CA PHE A 33 16.28 26.32 -3.99
C PHE A 33 15.12 25.56 -4.64
N ALA A 34 13.89 26.06 -4.51
CA ALA A 34 12.72 25.40 -5.08
C ALA A 34 12.79 25.30 -6.61
N LEU A 35 13.31 26.34 -7.27
CA LEU A 35 13.53 26.36 -8.71
C LEU A 35 14.63 25.37 -9.14
N ILE A 36 15.77 25.36 -8.46
CA ILE A 36 16.89 24.44 -8.75
C ILE A 36 16.45 22.99 -8.56
N ALA A 37 15.63 22.71 -7.55
CA ALA A 37 15.09 21.38 -7.29
C ALA A 37 13.94 20.98 -8.24
N GLY A 38 13.67 21.75 -9.31
CA GLY A 38 12.74 21.40 -10.38
C GLY A 38 11.26 21.65 -10.05
N MET A 39 10.95 22.40 -8.99
CA MET A 39 9.58 22.70 -8.52
C MET A 39 8.65 21.49 -8.46
N GLY A 40 9.16 20.31 -8.11
CA GLY A 40 8.32 19.15 -7.84
C GLY A 40 7.30 19.47 -6.75
N ILE A 41 6.11 18.85 -6.79
CA ILE A 41 4.99 19.17 -5.90
C ILE A 41 5.41 19.17 -4.41
N SER A 42 6.24 18.20 -4.00
CA SER A 42 6.80 18.11 -2.64
C SER A 42 7.70 19.30 -2.28
N VAL A 43 8.50 19.80 -3.23
CA VAL A 43 9.39 20.95 -3.05
C VAL A 43 8.59 22.24 -2.95
N VAL A 44 7.59 22.42 -3.82
CA VAL A 44 6.70 23.60 -3.80
C VAL A 44 5.97 23.71 -2.47
N ARG A 45 5.43 22.60 -1.95
CA ARG A 45 4.77 22.58 -0.64
C ARG A 45 5.73 22.95 0.50
N ALA A 46 6.93 22.37 0.51
CA ALA A 46 7.95 22.68 1.52
C ALA A 46 8.38 24.16 1.44
N ALA A 47 8.52 24.71 0.24
CA ALA A 47 8.83 26.12 0.02
C ALA A 47 7.69 27.01 0.55
N ILE A 48 6.43 26.73 0.22
CA ILE A 48 5.27 27.48 0.73
C ILE A 48 5.24 27.46 2.26
N MET A 49 5.47 26.30 2.89
CA MET A 49 5.53 26.20 4.36
C MET A 49 6.67 27.06 4.94
N ALA A 50 7.86 27.00 4.36
CA ALA A 50 9.01 27.80 4.80
C ALA A 50 8.74 29.30 4.64
N LEU A 51 8.18 29.71 3.50
CA LEU A 51 7.83 31.11 3.23
C LEU A 51 6.72 31.60 4.16
N ALA A 52 5.66 30.82 4.39
CA ALA A 52 4.59 31.17 5.33
C ALA A 52 5.13 31.36 6.75
N PHE A 53 6.05 30.49 7.18
CA PHE A 53 6.74 30.63 8.46
C PHE A 53 7.60 31.91 8.53
N LEU A 54 8.36 32.23 7.48
CA LEU A 54 9.13 33.47 7.40
C LEU A 54 8.23 34.71 7.45
N VAL A 55 7.09 34.71 6.75
CA VAL A 55 6.09 35.79 6.79
C VAL A 55 5.53 35.95 8.20
N ALA A 56 5.17 34.85 8.88
CA ALA A 56 4.63 34.91 10.24
C ALA A 56 5.61 35.59 11.22
N ILE A 57 6.90 35.27 11.14
CA ILE A 57 7.94 35.93 11.95
C ILE A 57 8.10 37.39 11.53
N PHE A 58 8.06 37.69 10.23
CA PHE A 58 8.19 39.07 9.71
C PHE A 58 7.08 39.99 10.23
N LEU A 59 5.84 39.48 10.30
CA LEU A 59 4.65 40.20 10.79
C LEU A 59 4.62 40.35 12.33
N GLY A 60 5.55 39.74 13.06
CA GLY A 60 5.62 39.83 14.51
C GLY A 60 4.44 39.18 15.23
N LYS A 61 3.64 38.35 14.55
CA LYS A 61 2.57 37.58 15.18
C LYS A 61 3.19 36.54 16.10
N GLU A 62 2.63 36.41 17.30
CA GLU A 62 3.06 35.42 18.27
C GLU A 62 3.04 34.01 17.66
N ARG A 63 4.04 33.22 18.07
CA ARG A 63 4.51 31.98 17.45
C ARG A 63 3.57 30.80 17.65
N ASP A 64 2.31 30.93 17.26
CA ASP A 64 1.44 29.76 17.20
C ASP A 64 1.80 28.92 15.96
N LEU A 65 2.65 27.92 16.20
CA LEU A 65 3.13 26.98 15.18
C LEU A 65 1.97 26.21 14.54
N TYR A 66 0.87 26.00 15.26
CA TYR A 66 -0.32 25.33 14.72
C TYR A 66 -1.08 26.23 13.75
N HIS A 67 -1.27 27.51 14.08
CA HIS A 67 -1.88 28.46 13.15
C HIS A 67 -1.03 28.65 11.88
N THR A 68 0.29 28.63 12.01
CA THR A 68 1.20 28.72 10.86
C THR A 68 1.08 27.48 9.97
N LEU A 69 1.01 26.29 10.56
CA LEU A 69 0.79 25.03 9.83
C LEU A 69 -0.56 25.03 9.12
N ALA A 70 -1.63 25.44 9.81
CA ALA A 70 -2.98 25.51 9.24
C ALA A 70 -3.07 26.53 8.09
N MET A 71 -2.41 27.69 8.24
CA MET A 71 -2.33 28.69 7.17
C MET A 71 -1.60 28.15 5.94
N ALA A 72 -0.48 27.45 6.13
CA ALA A 72 0.24 26.85 5.01
C ALA A 72 -0.59 25.79 4.28
N ALA A 73 -1.32 24.94 5.03
CA ALA A 73 -2.25 23.98 4.45
C ALA A 73 -3.34 24.69 3.64
N LEU A 74 -3.97 25.73 4.21
CA LEU A 74 -5.03 26.49 3.55
C LEU A 74 -4.52 27.13 2.25
N LEU A 75 -3.36 27.78 2.26
CA LEU A 75 -2.79 28.42 1.06
C LEU A 75 -2.54 27.39 -0.05
N ILE A 76 -2.00 26.21 0.28
CA ILE A 76 -1.79 25.14 -0.69
C ILE A 76 -3.12 24.66 -1.26
N LEU A 77 -4.12 24.43 -0.42
CA LEU A 77 -5.43 23.90 -0.84
C LEU A 77 -6.27 24.92 -1.62
N VAL A 78 -6.08 26.21 -1.39
CA VAL A 78 -6.72 27.27 -2.19
C VAL A 78 -6.15 27.29 -3.62
N VAL A 79 -4.84 27.08 -3.77
CA VAL A 79 -4.17 27.06 -5.09
C VAL A 79 -4.39 25.72 -5.79
N TRP A 80 -4.34 24.61 -5.06
CA TRP A 80 -4.45 23.26 -5.59
C TRP A 80 -5.25 22.34 -4.64
N PRO A 81 -6.60 22.37 -4.70
CA PRO A 81 -7.45 21.53 -3.85
C PRO A 81 -7.16 20.02 -3.91
N PRO A 82 -6.78 19.42 -5.06
CA PRO A 82 -6.47 17.98 -5.12
C PRO A 82 -5.30 17.56 -4.22
N SER A 83 -4.44 18.49 -3.77
CA SER A 83 -3.31 18.16 -2.90
C SER A 83 -3.72 17.53 -1.58
N LEU A 84 -4.97 17.69 -1.13
CA LEU A 84 -5.47 16.99 0.05
C LEU A 84 -5.34 15.45 -0.08
N PHE A 85 -5.45 14.93 -1.30
CA PHE A 85 -5.39 13.49 -1.59
C PHE A 85 -3.99 13.03 -1.99
N ASP A 86 -3.01 13.93 -2.11
CA ASP A 86 -1.63 13.57 -2.40
C ASP A 86 -0.97 12.95 -1.16
N ILE A 87 -0.33 11.80 -1.35
CA ILE A 87 0.43 11.10 -0.31
C ILE A 87 1.46 12.03 0.35
N SER A 88 2.22 12.79 -0.44
CA SER A 88 3.27 13.65 0.12
C SER A 88 2.72 14.89 0.85
N PHE A 89 1.52 15.38 0.55
CA PHE A 89 0.87 16.40 1.38
C PHE A 89 0.52 15.81 2.75
N GLN A 90 -0.18 14.66 2.74
CA GLN A 90 -0.64 14.00 3.96
C GLN A 90 0.52 13.62 4.88
N LEU A 91 1.59 13.03 4.33
CA LEU A 91 2.77 12.65 5.10
C LEU A 91 3.50 13.87 5.68
N SER A 92 3.71 14.94 4.91
CA SER A 92 4.41 16.14 5.39
C SER A 92 3.65 16.85 6.51
N PHE A 93 2.35 17.10 6.32
CA PHE A 93 1.55 17.80 7.33
C PHE A 93 1.35 16.95 8.59
N SER A 94 1.16 15.63 8.45
CA SER A 94 1.06 14.72 9.60
C SER A 94 2.37 14.66 10.38
N ALA A 95 3.52 14.57 9.69
CA ALA A 95 4.83 14.58 10.33
C ALA A 95 5.06 15.87 11.12
N VAL A 96 4.82 17.03 10.53
CA VAL A 96 5.02 18.33 11.21
C VAL A 96 4.05 18.49 12.38
N ALA A 97 2.77 18.16 12.21
CA ALA A 97 1.79 18.21 13.31
C ALA A 97 2.19 17.31 14.48
N ALA A 98 2.65 16.08 14.19
CA ALA A 98 3.11 15.15 15.20
C ALA A 98 4.41 15.60 15.88
N ILE A 99 5.37 16.17 15.14
CA ILE A 99 6.57 16.77 15.71
C ILE A 99 6.18 17.90 16.69
N LEU A 100 5.27 18.80 16.29
CA LEU A 100 4.82 19.92 17.12
C LEU A 100 4.08 19.46 18.39
N PHE A 101 3.32 18.37 18.31
CA PHE A 101 2.52 17.87 19.43
C PHE A 101 3.28 16.91 20.36
N ILE A 102 4.05 15.97 19.80
CA ILE A 102 4.68 14.85 20.52
C ILE A 102 6.06 15.24 21.06
N THR A 103 6.90 15.91 20.25
CA THR A 103 8.29 16.22 20.61
C THR A 103 8.38 16.95 21.95
N PRO A 104 7.65 18.06 22.21
CA PRO A 104 7.78 18.79 23.48
C PRO A 104 7.44 17.93 24.69
N LYS A 105 6.49 17.01 24.55
CA LYS A 105 5.99 16.15 25.63
C LYS A 105 6.96 15.02 25.95
N LEU A 106 7.61 14.45 24.93
CA LEU A 106 8.68 13.46 25.11
C LEU A 106 9.96 14.11 25.63
N THR A 107 10.33 15.29 25.13
CA THR A 107 11.49 16.04 25.64
C THR A 107 11.34 16.40 27.11
N ALA A 108 10.12 16.62 27.60
CA ALA A 108 9.87 16.88 29.02
C ALA A 108 10.15 15.67 29.93
N LEU A 109 10.29 14.45 29.38
CA LEU A 109 10.64 13.25 30.14
C LEU A 109 12.16 13.08 30.32
N ILE A 110 12.98 13.67 29.45
CA ILE A 110 14.44 13.56 29.54
C ILE A 110 15.01 14.65 30.46
N PRO A 111 16.01 14.32 31.30
CA PRO A 111 16.63 15.31 32.17
C PRO A 111 17.38 16.37 31.34
N LYS A 112 17.30 17.63 31.77
CA LYS A 112 18.09 18.72 31.18
C LYS A 112 19.58 18.49 31.48
N PRO A 113 20.49 18.76 30.54
CA PRO A 113 21.91 18.61 30.80
C PRO A 113 22.37 19.56 31.92
N PRO A 114 23.26 19.12 32.83
CA PRO A 114 23.76 19.96 33.91
C PRO A 114 24.46 21.20 33.33
N ARG A 115 24.20 22.37 33.92
CA ARG A 115 24.76 23.65 33.45
C ARG A 115 26.14 23.93 34.05
N GLU A 116 26.36 23.54 35.31
CA GLU A 116 27.59 23.79 36.09
C GLU A 116 27.89 22.60 37.02
N GLY A 117 29.11 22.50 37.56
CA GLY A 117 29.47 21.52 38.61
C GLY A 117 30.06 20.17 38.14
N ARG A 118 30.38 20.00 36.85
CA ARG A 118 31.06 18.80 36.32
C ARG A 118 32.27 19.15 35.44
N PRO A 119 33.27 18.26 35.27
CA PRO A 119 34.40 18.46 34.36
C PRO A 119 33.94 18.78 32.92
N LYS A 120 34.67 19.66 32.21
CA LYS A 120 34.31 20.14 30.86
C LYS A 120 34.05 19.00 29.86
N ALA A 121 34.86 17.94 29.89
CA ALA A 121 34.68 16.77 29.03
C ALA A 121 33.35 16.06 29.29
N GLN A 122 32.98 15.88 30.56
CA GLN A 122 31.71 15.25 30.93
C GLN A 122 30.51 16.13 30.57
N LEU A 123 30.65 17.45 30.70
CA LEU A 123 29.63 18.42 30.27
C LEU A 123 29.39 18.35 28.75
N PHE A 124 30.46 18.21 27.96
CA PHE A 124 30.38 18.04 26.52
C PHE A 124 29.65 16.74 26.15
N ILE A 125 30.01 15.62 26.76
CA ILE A 125 29.36 14.32 26.54
C ILE A 125 27.86 14.38 26.88
N CYS A 126 27.51 14.94 28.04
CA CYS A 126 26.10 15.08 28.44
C CYS A 126 25.28 15.94 27.46
N ARG A 127 25.88 17.01 26.91
CA ARG A 127 25.22 17.83 25.88
C ARG A 127 25.02 17.06 24.59
N ARG A 128 26.03 16.32 24.12
CA ARG A 128 25.94 15.53 22.88
C ARG A 128 24.93 14.39 23.00
N LEU A 129 24.89 13.70 24.13
CA LEU A 129 23.87 12.68 24.39
C LEU A 129 22.46 13.28 24.41
N HIS A 130 22.30 14.49 24.96
CA HIS A 130 21.02 15.20 24.92
C HIS A 130 20.62 15.60 23.49
N ASP A 131 21.56 16.10 22.67
CA ASP A 131 21.32 16.44 21.26
C ASP A 131 20.87 15.20 20.46
N ILE A 132 21.54 14.06 20.66
CA ILE A 132 21.17 12.77 20.04
C ILE A 132 19.78 12.34 20.50
N ALA A 133 19.48 12.45 21.80
CA ALA A 133 18.15 12.12 22.33
C ALA A 133 17.06 13.00 21.71
N LEU A 134 17.30 14.31 21.55
CA LEU A 134 16.36 15.20 20.87
C LEU A 134 16.16 14.81 19.41
N PHE A 135 17.24 14.45 18.70
CA PHE A 135 17.15 13.99 17.32
C PHE A 135 16.31 12.71 17.18
N VAL A 136 16.52 11.74 18.09
CA VAL A 136 15.72 10.51 18.16
C VAL A 136 14.26 10.83 18.48
N ILE A 137 13.98 11.72 19.44
CA ILE A 137 12.61 12.11 19.79
C ILE A 137 11.88 12.74 18.61
N VAL A 138 12.54 13.63 17.85
CA VAL A 138 11.96 14.23 16.64
C VAL A 138 11.65 13.15 15.60
N SER A 139 12.60 12.23 15.37
CA SER A 139 12.42 11.11 14.44
C SER A 139 11.26 10.21 14.85
N VAL A 140 11.17 9.82 16.13
CA VAL A 140 10.06 9.02 16.68
C VAL A 140 8.72 9.76 16.53
N SER A 141 8.70 11.06 16.82
CA SER A 141 7.49 11.88 16.72
C SER A 141 6.96 11.93 15.29
N ALA A 142 7.85 12.14 14.32
CA ALA A 142 7.51 12.11 12.90
C ALA A 142 7.00 10.73 12.47
N THR A 143 7.71 9.66 12.83
CA THR A 143 7.33 8.28 12.50
C THR A 143 5.95 7.93 13.06
N LEU A 144 5.65 8.25 14.33
CA LEU A 144 4.34 7.99 14.92
C LEU A 144 3.22 8.77 14.23
N GLY A 145 3.49 10.02 13.81
CA GLY A 145 2.52 10.81 13.06
C GLY A 145 2.19 10.24 11.68
N THR A 146 3.21 9.77 10.96
CA THR A 146 3.06 9.29 9.58
C THR A 146 2.70 7.81 9.47
N LEU A 147 2.94 7.02 10.52
CA LEU A 147 2.75 5.57 10.52
C LEU A 147 1.42 5.08 9.93
N PRO A 148 0.23 5.59 10.35
CA PRO A 148 -1.04 5.08 9.81
C PRO A 148 -1.17 5.33 8.30
N LEU A 149 -0.64 6.45 7.80
CA LEU A 149 -0.65 6.79 6.38
C LEU A 149 0.35 5.93 5.61
N VAL A 150 1.55 5.71 6.16
CA VAL A 150 2.55 4.82 5.55
C VAL A 150 2.01 3.39 5.44
N ILE A 151 1.35 2.89 6.48
CA ILE A 151 0.68 1.58 6.45
C ILE A 151 -0.45 1.57 5.43
N PHE A 152 -1.24 2.64 5.33
CA PHE A 152 -2.34 2.74 4.36
C PHE A 152 -1.90 2.68 2.90
N TYR A 153 -0.83 3.39 2.53
CA TYR A 153 -0.37 3.44 1.14
C TYR A 153 0.63 2.34 0.77
N PHE A 154 1.43 1.88 1.74
CA PHE A 154 2.56 0.98 1.46
C PHE A 154 2.49 -0.35 2.18
N ASN A 155 1.50 -0.57 3.06
CA ASN A 155 1.31 -1.80 3.81
C ASN A 155 2.55 -2.27 4.59
N ARG A 156 3.45 -1.35 4.97
CA ARG A 156 4.73 -1.68 5.59
C ARG A 156 5.00 -0.84 6.82
N ILE A 157 5.67 -1.46 7.79
CA ILE A 157 6.29 -0.79 8.93
C ILE A 157 7.79 -1.06 8.86
N SER A 158 8.59 0.00 8.78
CA SER A 158 10.05 -0.12 8.84
C SER A 158 10.54 0.05 10.28
N LEU A 159 11.20 -0.99 10.83
CA LEU A 159 11.78 -0.95 12.17
C LEU A 159 13.12 -0.21 12.21
N ILE A 160 13.81 -0.16 11.07
CA ILE A 160 15.10 0.51 10.92
C ILE A 160 14.98 2.03 10.66
N THR A 161 13.78 2.59 10.60
CA THR A 161 13.58 4.01 10.29
C THR A 161 14.34 4.94 11.24
N ILE A 162 14.33 4.63 12.55
CA ILE A 162 15.01 5.46 13.55
C ILE A 162 16.54 5.41 13.40
N PRO A 163 17.21 4.24 13.38
CA PRO A 163 18.64 4.18 13.17
C PRO A 163 19.06 4.70 11.79
N ALA A 164 18.27 4.45 10.74
CA ALA A 164 18.52 5.02 9.42
C ALA A 164 18.48 6.54 9.46
N ASN A 165 17.45 7.15 10.06
CA ASN A 165 17.34 8.60 10.16
C ASN A 165 18.49 9.23 10.96
N LEU A 166 19.02 8.55 11.98
CA LEU A 166 20.14 9.04 12.79
C LEU A 166 21.42 9.23 11.96
N VAL A 167 21.59 8.46 10.89
CA VAL A 167 22.80 8.49 10.06
C VAL A 167 22.56 9.18 8.73
N VAL A 168 21.50 8.79 8.02
CA VAL A 168 21.20 9.23 6.66
C VAL A 168 20.80 10.71 6.63
N VAL A 169 19.99 11.19 7.59
CA VAL A 169 19.53 12.58 7.59
C VAL A 169 20.69 13.57 7.78
N PRO A 170 21.66 13.36 8.71
CA PRO A 170 22.87 14.19 8.74
C PRO A 170 23.69 14.14 7.45
N ILE A 171 23.91 12.96 6.88
CA ILE A 171 24.71 12.82 5.65
C ILE A 171 24.03 13.57 4.50
N LEU A 172 22.77 13.28 4.21
CA LEU A 172 22.08 13.88 3.07
C LEU A 172 21.72 15.35 3.33
N GLY A 173 21.21 15.67 4.50
CA GLY A 173 20.69 17.00 4.83
C GLY A 173 21.79 18.02 5.18
N LEU A 174 22.79 17.64 5.96
CA LEU A 174 23.83 18.57 6.43
C LEU A 174 25.10 18.56 5.58
N LEU A 175 25.41 17.44 4.91
CA LEU A 175 26.63 17.33 4.11
C LEU A 175 26.33 17.37 2.61
N ALA A 176 25.52 16.44 2.10
CA ALA A 176 25.30 16.30 0.66
C ALA A 176 24.54 17.50 0.08
N LEU A 177 23.43 17.92 0.70
CA LEU A 177 22.60 19.01 0.18
C LEU A 177 23.37 20.34 0.02
N PRO A 178 24.14 20.83 1.00
CA PRO A 178 24.96 22.03 0.82
C PRO A 178 26.02 21.88 -0.28
N VAL A 179 26.66 20.71 -0.37
CA VAL A 179 27.64 20.43 -1.44
C VAL A 179 26.97 20.48 -2.80
N CYS A 180 25.81 19.82 -2.96
CA CYS A 180 25.01 19.87 -4.19
C CYS A 180 24.60 21.30 -4.55
N MET A 181 24.18 22.10 -3.58
CA MET A 181 23.81 23.50 -3.82
C MET A 181 25.02 24.37 -4.19
N ALA A 182 26.22 24.04 -3.71
CA ALA A 182 27.45 24.75 -4.06
C ALA A 182 27.93 24.46 -5.50
N ILE A 183 27.47 23.36 -6.13
CA ILE A 183 27.79 23.03 -7.52
C ILE A 183 27.31 24.14 -8.47
N VAL A 184 26.12 24.71 -8.22
CA VAL A 184 25.53 25.74 -9.09
C VAL A 184 26.42 26.99 -9.23
N PRO A 185 26.82 27.68 -8.14
CA PRO A 185 27.76 28.79 -8.27
C PRO A 185 29.17 28.34 -8.68
N ALA A 186 29.62 27.13 -8.30
CA ALA A 186 30.93 26.63 -8.72
C ALA A 186 31.03 26.41 -10.23
N ALA A 187 29.94 25.98 -10.88
CA ALA A 187 29.87 25.79 -12.33
C ALA A 187 30.11 27.09 -13.10
N LEU A 188 29.78 28.24 -12.50
CA LEU A 188 30.02 29.56 -13.08
C LEU A 188 31.45 30.05 -12.86
N LEU A 189 32.14 29.55 -11.84
CA LEU A 189 33.47 30.03 -11.43
C LEU A 189 34.61 29.16 -11.96
N SER A 190 34.46 27.84 -11.92
CA SER A 190 35.51 26.89 -12.30
C SER A 190 34.96 25.49 -12.55
N THR A 191 35.28 24.93 -13.72
CA THR A 191 34.97 23.54 -14.07
C THR A 191 35.67 22.55 -13.13
N THR A 192 36.93 22.80 -12.76
CA THR A 192 37.69 21.95 -11.82
C THR A 192 37.03 21.87 -10.45
N LEU A 193 36.63 23.01 -9.87
CA LEU A 193 35.93 23.04 -8.58
C LEU A 193 34.60 22.28 -8.66
N THR A 194 33.87 22.46 -9.75
CA THR A 194 32.60 21.78 -10.01
C THR A 194 32.77 20.27 -10.02
N VAL A 195 33.77 19.75 -10.73
CA VAL A 195 34.05 18.30 -10.78
C VAL A 195 34.36 17.74 -9.39
N TRP A 196 35.13 18.46 -8.57
CA TRP A 196 35.41 18.04 -7.19
C TRP A 196 34.16 18.00 -6.32
N LEU A 197 33.31 19.03 -6.41
CA LEU A 197 32.04 19.07 -5.67
C LEU A 197 31.07 17.99 -6.12
N VAL A 198 30.99 17.71 -7.43
CA VAL A 198 30.20 16.60 -7.98
C VAL A 198 30.70 15.27 -7.42
N LYS A 199 32.01 14.99 -7.47
CA LYS A 199 32.60 13.76 -6.91
C LYS A 199 32.31 13.61 -5.41
N LEU A 200 32.46 14.69 -4.65
CA LEU A 200 32.16 14.69 -3.22
C LEU A 200 30.67 14.43 -2.97
N SER A 201 29.77 15.06 -3.74
CA SER A 201 28.33 14.83 -3.61
C SER A 201 27.95 13.38 -3.95
N ALA A 202 28.52 12.82 -5.02
CA ALA A 202 28.31 11.44 -5.43
C ALA A 202 28.76 10.47 -4.34
N PHE A 203 29.96 10.67 -3.79
CA PHE A 203 30.47 9.87 -2.67
C PHE A 203 29.54 9.92 -1.45
N LEU A 204 29.05 11.09 -1.06
CA LEU A 204 28.15 11.23 0.10
C LEU A 204 26.79 10.54 -0.14
N VAL A 205 26.24 10.66 -1.34
CA VAL A 205 24.98 10.01 -1.72
C VAL A 205 25.16 8.49 -1.80
N GLU A 206 26.22 8.01 -2.46
CA GLU A 206 26.55 6.59 -2.57
C GLU A 206 26.76 5.96 -1.20
N MET A 207 27.51 6.62 -0.32
CA MET A 207 27.66 6.18 1.07
C MET A 207 26.30 6.08 1.79
N ALA A 208 25.41 7.07 1.63
CA ALA A 208 24.08 7.00 2.22
C ALA A 208 23.25 5.84 1.65
N VAL A 209 23.31 5.60 0.34
CA VAL A 209 22.62 4.49 -0.34
C VAL A 209 23.12 3.14 0.19
N LEU A 210 24.45 2.92 0.19
CA LEU A 210 25.06 1.69 0.71
C LEU A 210 24.67 1.40 2.16
N MET A 211 24.60 2.44 3.00
CA MET A 211 24.16 2.29 4.38
C MET A 211 22.68 1.92 4.49
N VAL A 212 21.81 2.51 3.66
CA VAL A 212 20.39 2.17 3.61
C VAL A 212 20.20 0.73 3.13
N GLU A 213 20.90 0.32 2.07
CA GLU A 213 20.87 -1.04 1.54
C GLU A 213 21.33 -2.07 2.58
N TYR A 214 22.44 -1.78 3.26
CA TYR A 214 22.91 -2.63 4.35
C TYR A 214 21.88 -2.76 5.47
N LEU A 215 21.29 -1.65 5.94
CA LEU A 215 20.24 -1.70 6.97
C LEU A 215 18.98 -2.42 6.47
N ALA A 216 18.62 -2.27 5.20
CA ALA A 216 17.46 -2.90 4.58
C ALA A 216 17.63 -4.41 4.35
N SER A 217 18.87 -4.90 4.25
CA SER A 217 19.19 -6.33 4.10
C SER A 217 18.87 -7.16 5.35
N VAL A 218 18.66 -6.50 6.50
CA VAL A 218 18.32 -7.17 7.75
C VAL A 218 16.93 -7.82 7.64
N PRO A 219 16.74 -9.11 7.99
CA PRO A 219 15.49 -9.84 7.76
C PRO A 219 14.23 -9.21 8.38
N TRP A 220 14.41 -8.39 9.41
CA TRP A 220 13.34 -7.70 10.16
C TRP A 220 13.34 -6.18 9.92
N ALA A 221 13.99 -5.71 8.86
CA ALA A 221 14.06 -4.30 8.52
C ALA A 221 12.67 -3.69 8.26
N ALA A 222 11.77 -4.46 7.64
CA ALA A 222 10.40 -4.07 7.40
C ALA A 222 9.45 -5.26 7.52
N TYR A 223 8.23 -4.98 7.99
CA TYR A 223 7.14 -5.96 8.09
C TYR A 223 5.92 -5.50 7.32
N TYR A 224 5.28 -6.42 6.61
CA TYR A 224 3.98 -6.15 5.98
C TYR A 224 2.85 -6.25 6.99
N VAL A 225 1.89 -5.35 6.83
CA VAL A 225 0.74 -5.19 7.73
C VAL A 225 -0.52 -4.87 6.94
N PHE A 226 -1.67 -5.16 7.56
CA PHE A 226 -2.97 -4.89 6.97
C PHE A 226 -3.19 -3.40 6.69
N THR A 227 -3.91 -3.11 5.61
CA THR A 227 -4.33 -1.73 5.31
C THR A 227 -5.28 -1.27 6.41
N PRO A 228 -5.00 -0.17 7.13
CA PRO A 228 -5.86 0.29 8.18
C PRO A 228 -7.09 0.96 7.57
N ASN A 229 -8.28 0.70 8.09
CA ASN A 229 -9.46 1.46 7.65
C ASN A 229 -9.53 2.83 8.36
N ALA A 230 -10.42 3.71 7.89
CA ALA A 230 -10.57 5.05 8.45
C ALA A 230 -10.83 5.05 9.97
N LEU A 231 -11.60 4.08 10.46
CA LEU A 231 -11.91 3.94 11.89
C LEU A 231 -10.66 3.55 12.69
N GLU A 232 -9.86 2.60 12.20
CA GLU A 232 -8.59 2.19 12.82
C GLU A 232 -7.59 3.36 12.86
N ILE A 233 -7.53 4.18 11.81
CA ILE A 233 -6.71 5.40 11.77
C ILE A 233 -7.20 6.43 12.82
N ILE A 234 -8.52 6.64 12.92
CA ILE A 234 -9.10 7.57 13.92
C ILE A 234 -8.79 7.09 15.34
N VAL A 235 -9.00 5.79 15.62
CA VAL A 235 -8.69 5.16 16.91
C VAL A 235 -7.20 5.34 17.24
N TYR A 236 -6.32 5.11 16.26
CA TYR A 236 -4.88 5.30 16.43
C TYR A 236 -4.52 6.75 16.79
N VAL A 237 -5.06 7.73 16.06
CA VAL A 237 -4.82 9.16 16.34
C VAL A 237 -5.34 9.54 17.73
N LEU A 238 -6.54 9.11 18.10
CA LEU A 238 -7.10 9.34 19.44
C LEU A 238 -6.22 8.71 20.53
N LEU A 239 -5.70 7.51 20.31
CA LEU A 239 -4.79 6.84 21.23
C LEU A 239 -3.51 7.65 21.44
N LEU A 240 -2.89 8.17 20.37
CA LEU A 240 -1.73 9.05 20.48
C LEU A 240 -2.07 10.34 21.25
N LEU A 241 -3.19 10.99 20.93
CA LEU A 241 -3.62 12.21 21.60
C LEU A 241 -3.83 11.99 23.10
N ILE A 242 -4.48 10.89 23.49
CA ILE A 242 -4.73 10.53 24.91
C ILE A 242 -3.41 10.19 25.61
N LEU A 243 -2.59 9.33 25.02
CA LEU A 243 -1.33 8.87 25.61
C LEU A 243 -0.38 10.04 25.88
N PHE A 244 -0.14 10.90 24.89
CA PHE A 244 0.76 12.03 25.06
C PHE A 244 0.16 13.12 25.95
N SER A 245 -1.17 13.29 25.99
CA SER A 245 -1.80 14.19 26.97
C SER A 245 -1.67 13.67 28.41
N LEU A 246 -1.67 12.35 28.63
CA LEU A 246 -1.38 11.76 29.94
C LEU A 246 0.07 12.01 30.37
N ILE A 247 1.02 11.89 29.43
CA ILE A 247 2.44 12.20 29.67
C ILE A 247 2.61 13.68 30.06
N ASP A 248 2.01 14.58 29.29
CA ASP A 248 2.08 16.03 29.55
C ASP A 248 1.48 16.38 30.92
N ASN A 249 0.30 15.85 31.25
CA ASN A 249 -0.33 16.06 32.56
C ASN A 249 0.53 15.52 33.70
N ARG A 250 1.20 14.36 33.52
CA ARG A 250 2.09 13.78 34.53
C ARG A 250 3.30 14.68 34.78
N THR A 251 3.88 15.23 33.72
CA THR A 251 5.06 16.10 33.84
C THR A 251 4.70 17.46 34.43
N LYS A 252 3.59 18.08 34.00
CA LYS A 252 3.09 19.34 34.59
C LYS A 252 2.77 19.18 36.07
N ARG A 253 2.14 18.07 36.46
CA ARG A 253 1.78 17.80 37.87
C ARG A 253 2.99 17.74 38.81
N ARG A 254 4.18 17.38 38.32
CA ARG A 254 5.41 17.37 39.15
C ARG A 254 5.85 18.77 39.59
N HIS A 255 5.44 19.81 38.87
CA HIS A 255 5.84 21.20 39.11
C HIS A 255 4.66 22.14 39.41
N ALA A 256 3.44 21.61 39.45
CA ALA A 256 2.22 22.38 39.60
C ALA A 256 1.89 22.67 41.07
N LEU A 257 1.22 23.81 41.31
CA LEU A 257 0.66 24.15 42.61
C LEU A 257 -0.46 23.16 43.02
N PRO A 258 -0.83 23.05 44.31
CA PRO A 258 -1.82 22.08 44.78
C PRO A 258 -3.18 22.14 44.04
N SER A 259 -3.69 23.35 43.78
CA SER A 259 -4.95 23.58 43.05
C SER A 259 -4.90 23.12 41.59
N GLU A 260 -3.78 23.37 40.91
CA GLU A 260 -3.54 22.91 39.53
C GLU A 260 -3.35 21.39 39.46
N SER A 261 -2.68 20.81 40.47
CA SER A 261 -2.45 19.36 40.60
C SER A 261 -3.77 18.59 40.72
N GLU A 262 -4.76 19.13 41.43
CA GLU A 262 -6.10 18.52 41.49
C GLU A 262 -6.82 18.52 40.15
N SER A 263 -6.81 19.64 39.43
CA SER A 263 -7.42 19.76 38.10
C SER A 263 -6.78 18.79 37.10
N LEU A 264 -5.45 18.73 37.07
CA LEU A 264 -4.69 17.79 36.23
C LEU A 264 -4.97 16.33 36.59
N SER A 265 -5.16 16.01 37.88
CA SER A 265 -5.53 14.67 38.35
C SER A 265 -6.92 14.24 37.87
N ARG A 266 -7.92 15.13 37.97
CA ARG A 266 -9.28 14.87 37.43
C ARG A 266 -9.23 14.65 35.92
N ARG A 267 -8.49 15.48 35.17
CA ARG A 267 -8.29 15.31 33.72
C ARG A 267 -7.60 13.98 33.38
N SER A 268 -6.57 13.60 34.13
CA SER A 268 -5.86 12.32 33.92
C SER A 268 -6.77 11.12 34.17
N ARG A 269 -7.64 11.15 35.20
CA ARG A 269 -8.64 10.10 35.43
C ARG A 269 -9.60 9.95 34.25
N ARG A 270 -10.13 11.06 33.73
CA ARG A 270 -11.00 11.04 32.54
C ARG A 270 -10.29 10.47 31.31
N LEU A 271 -9.04 10.87 31.07
CA LEU A 271 -8.23 10.35 29.96
C LEU A 271 -7.91 8.86 30.11
N LYS A 272 -7.65 8.37 31.33
CA LYS A 272 -7.47 6.93 31.60
C LYS A 272 -8.77 6.16 31.36
N GLY A 273 -9.91 6.70 31.77
CA GLY A 273 -11.23 6.14 31.45
C GLY A 273 -11.49 6.07 29.95
N ALA A 274 -11.19 7.15 29.22
CA ALA A 274 -11.28 7.19 27.76
C ALA A 274 -10.33 6.17 27.10
N LEU A 275 -9.10 6.03 27.60
CA LEU A 275 -8.16 5.01 27.11
C LEU A 275 -8.71 3.59 27.34
N ALA A 276 -9.24 3.31 28.53
CA ALA A 276 -9.84 2.01 28.84
C ALA A 276 -11.05 1.71 27.94
N GLY A 277 -11.92 2.70 27.72
CA GLY A 277 -13.05 2.58 26.79
C GLY A 277 -12.61 2.35 25.34
N LEU A 278 -11.55 3.04 24.89
CA LEU A 278 -10.99 2.86 23.55
C LEU A 278 -10.36 1.48 23.37
N MET A 279 -9.64 0.99 24.38
CA MET A 279 -9.06 -0.36 24.37
C MET A 279 -10.16 -1.43 24.35
N LEU A 280 -11.22 -1.28 25.16
CA LEU A 280 -12.36 -2.18 25.15
C LEU A 280 -13.07 -2.19 23.79
N PHE A 281 -13.27 -1.01 23.19
CA PHE A 281 -13.82 -0.87 21.85
C PHE A 281 -12.96 -1.58 20.81
N LEU A 282 -11.64 -1.37 20.84
CA LEU A 282 -10.71 -2.01 19.91
C LEU A 282 -10.73 -3.54 20.07
N SER A 283 -10.73 -4.04 21.31
CA SER A 283 -10.86 -5.48 21.58
C SER A 283 -12.18 -6.04 21.04
N GLY A 284 -13.31 -5.35 21.26
CA GLY A 284 -14.61 -5.75 20.72
C GLY A 284 -14.67 -5.73 19.20
N TYR A 285 -14.08 -4.71 18.58
CA TYR A 285 -13.97 -4.58 17.12
C TYR A 285 -13.14 -5.72 16.50
N LEU A 286 -11.99 -6.06 17.10
CA LEU A 286 -11.15 -7.16 16.65
C LEU A 286 -11.85 -8.53 16.81
N LEU A 287 -12.54 -8.74 17.94
CA LEU A 287 -13.35 -9.93 18.17
C LEU A 287 -14.48 -10.05 17.14
N TYR A 288 -15.21 -8.96 16.89
CA TYR A 288 -16.29 -8.93 15.90
C TYR A 288 -15.81 -9.31 14.50
N GLY A 289 -14.67 -8.76 14.07
CA GLY A 289 -14.06 -9.11 12.78
C GLY A 289 -13.72 -10.60 12.68
N HIS A 290 -13.13 -11.18 13.73
CA HIS A 290 -12.79 -12.60 13.78
C HIS A 290 -14.03 -13.52 13.70
N PHE A 291 -15.08 -13.21 14.46
CA PHE A 291 -16.32 -13.98 14.45
C PHE A 291 -17.08 -13.87 13.13
N THR A 292 -17.14 -12.67 12.55
CA THR A 292 -17.87 -12.45 11.28
C THR A 292 -17.23 -13.23 10.15
N GLU A 293 -15.90 -13.34 10.13
CA GLU A 293 -15.19 -14.09 9.09
C GLU A 293 -15.43 -15.60 9.19
N THR A 294 -15.29 -16.14 10.40
CA THR A 294 -15.38 -17.60 10.64
C THR A 294 -16.80 -18.13 10.53
N GLN A 295 -17.81 -17.31 10.83
CA GLN A 295 -19.21 -17.67 10.75
C GLN A 295 -19.87 -17.30 9.40
N ASN A 296 -19.12 -16.71 8.48
CA ASN A 296 -19.65 -16.37 7.17
C ASN A 296 -20.01 -17.67 6.41
N ARG A 297 -21.26 -17.75 5.97
CA ARG A 297 -21.78 -18.89 5.21
C ARG A 297 -21.75 -18.64 3.70
N ASP A 298 -21.44 -17.43 3.26
CA ASP A 298 -21.41 -17.11 1.84
C ASP A 298 -20.11 -17.60 1.20
N LEU A 299 -20.23 -18.24 0.03
CA LEU A 299 -19.10 -18.38 -0.89
C LEU A 299 -18.90 -17.05 -1.62
N ARG A 300 -17.74 -16.42 -1.46
CA ARG A 300 -17.41 -15.16 -2.15
C ARG A 300 -16.29 -15.37 -3.14
N ILE A 301 -16.51 -14.99 -4.39
CA ILE A 301 -15.56 -15.14 -5.48
C ILE A 301 -15.33 -13.75 -6.07
N THR A 302 -14.11 -13.24 -5.97
CA THR A 302 -13.75 -11.91 -6.43
C THR A 302 -12.74 -11.98 -7.57
N ALA A 303 -13.13 -11.50 -8.74
CA ALA A 303 -12.20 -11.14 -9.80
C ALA A 303 -11.46 -9.86 -9.36
N ILE A 304 -10.17 -9.95 -9.12
CA ILE A 304 -9.33 -8.81 -8.76
C ILE A 304 -9.00 -8.06 -10.05
N ASP A 305 -9.15 -6.74 -10.05
CA ASP A 305 -8.71 -5.90 -11.15
C ASP A 305 -7.18 -5.79 -11.16
N VAL A 306 -6.53 -6.73 -11.86
CA VAL A 306 -5.07 -6.82 -12.00
C VAL A 306 -4.54 -6.13 -13.25
N GLY A 307 -5.39 -5.48 -14.03
CA GLY A 307 -5.03 -4.91 -15.32
C GLY A 307 -4.78 -6.00 -16.36
N GLN A 308 -3.70 -6.76 -16.28
CA GLN A 308 -3.39 -7.82 -17.25
C GLN A 308 -3.45 -9.20 -16.62
N GLY A 309 -4.14 -10.12 -17.30
CA GLY A 309 -4.29 -11.51 -16.88
C GLY A 309 -5.44 -11.75 -15.90
N GLY A 310 -5.33 -12.85 -15.15
CA GLY A 310 -6.34 -13.29 -14.19
C GLY A 310 -5.82 -13.33 -12.76
N SER A 311 -6.63 -12.86 -11.81
CA SER A 311 -6.45 -13.18 -10.40
C SER A 311 -7.80 -13.23 -9.69
N THR A 312 -8.14 -14.37 -9.11
CA THR A 312 -9.44 -14.62 -8.49
C THR A 312 -9.27 -15.08 -7.05
N LEU A 313 -9.81 -14.31 -6.11
CA LEU A 313 -9.88 -14.69 -4.70
C LEU A 313 -11.21 -15.39 -4.41
N ILE A 314 -11.14 -16.62 -3.93
CA ILE A 314 -12.29 -17.39 -3.43
C ILE A 314 -12.21 -17.46 -1.91
N ARG A 315 -13.28 -17.07 -1.24
CA ARG A 315 -13.47 -17.24 0.21
C ARG A 315 -14.62 -18.21 0.41
N PHE A 316 -14.30 -19.37 0.94
CA PHE A 316 -15.26 -20.44 1.20
C PHE A 316 -16.10 -20.12 2.46
N PRO A 317 -17.32 -20.67 2.54
CA PRO A 317 -18.07 -20.73 3.80
C PRO A 317 -17.18 -21.36 4.88
N GLY A 318 -17.07 -20.77 6.07
CA GLY A 318 -16.16 -21.26 7.12
C GLY A 318 -14.73 -20.69 7.07
N GLY A 319 -14.43 -19.84 6.09
CA GLY A 319 -13.29 -18.93 6.14
C GLY A 319 -11.99 -19.45 5.51
N LYS A 320 -12.00 -20.59 4.80
CA LYS A 320 -10.87 -20.98 3.94
C LYS A 320 -10.75 -20.04 2.73
N LYS A 321 -9.53 -19.81 2.25
CA LYS A 321 -9.24 -18.92 1.13
C LYS A 321 -8.44 -19.65 0.06
N MET A 322 -8.86 -19.48 -1.19
CA MET A 322 -8.13 -19.92 -2.36
C MET A 322 -7.86 -18.73 -3.26
N LEU A 323 -6.62 -18.57 -3.72
CA LEU A 323 -6.24 -17.58 -4.72
C LEU A 323 -5.88 -18.29 -6.01
N ILE A 324 -6.64 -18.07 -7.07
CA ILE A 324 -6.37 -18.60 -8.41
C ILE A 324 -5.70 -17.51 -9.23
N ASP A 325 -4.45 -17.77 -9.63
CA ASP A 325 -3.59 -16.88 -10.40
C ASP A 325 -3.31 -15.51 -9.75
N GLY A 326 -2.25 -14.84 -10.21
CA GLY A 326 -1.72 -13.62 -9.61
C GLY A 326 -1.76 -12.41 -10.53
N GLY A 327 -2.22 -12.53 -11.77
CA GLY A 327 -2.02 -11.49 -12.78
C GLY A 327 -0.54 -11.34 -13.18
N GLY A 328 -0.27 -10.42 -14.10
CA GLY A 328 1.09 -10.08 -14.47
C GLY A 328 1.21 -9.46 -15.86
N PHE A 329 2.35 -8.82 -16.11
CA PHE A 329 2.75 -8.42 -17.45
C PHE A 329 3.88 -9.33 -17.95
N PHE A 330 4.13 -9.30 -19.26
CA PHE A 330 5.25 -10.03 -19.87
C PHE A 330 6.62 -9.50 -19.42
N ASN A 331 6.70 -8.23 -18.98
CA ASN A 331 7.89 -7.64 -18.38
C ASN A 331 7.78 -7.61 -16.84
N ASP A 332 8.92 -7.68 -16.16
CA ASP A 332 9.00 -7.60 -14.69
C ASP A 332 9.10 -6.14 -14.17
N GLU A 333 8.78 -5.13 -15.00
CA GLU A 333 8.84 -3.71 -14.60
C GLU A 333 7.83 -3.37 -13.49
N PHE A 334 6.67 -4.02 -13.49
CA PHE A 334 5.63 -3.80 -12.50
C PHE A 334 5.14 -5.12 -11.89
N ASP A 335 5.48 -5.32 -10.61
CA ASP A 335 5.04 -6.47 -9.83
C ASP A 335 3.57 -6.32 -9.39
N ILE A 336 2.67 -6.92 -10.19
CA ILE A 336 1.22 -6.99 -9.89
C ILE A 336 0.95 -7.63 -8.52
N GLY A 337 1.72 -8.64 -8.15
CA GLY A 337 1.58 -9.33 -6.87
C GLY A 337 1.80 -8.38 -5.70
N ARG A 338 2.88 -7.61 -5.76
CA ARG A 338 3.28 -6.64 -4.74
C ARG A 338 2.39 -5.40 -4.68
N TYR A 339 1.97 -4.87 -5.81
CA TYR A 339 1.34 -3.55 -5.89
C TYR A 339 -0.19 -3.60 -6.10
N VAL A 340 -0.77 -4.75 -6.43
CA VAL A 340 -2.21 -4.90 -6.64
C VAL A 340 -2.80 -6.02 -5.79
N VAL A 341 -2.35 -7.27 -5.99
CA VAL A 341 -2.95 -8.44 -5.33
C VAL A 341 -2.71 -8.40 -3.82
N ALA A 342 -1.47 -8.18 -3.37
CA ALA A 342 -1.16 -8.13 -1.96
C ALA A 342 -1.85 -6.97 -1.22
N PRO A 343 -1.84 -5.72 -1.72
CA PRO A 343 -2.64 -4.63 -1.15
C PRO A 343 -4.13 -4.92 -1.10
N PHE A 344 -4.70 -5.57 -2.13
CA PHE A 344 -6.09 -6.02 -2.11
C PHE A 344 -6.34 -7.02 -0.97
N LEU A 345 -5.50 -8.04 -0.84
CA LEU A 345 -5.61 -9.05 0.23
C LEU A 345 -5.46 -8.42 1.62
N TRP A 346 -4.49 -7.52 1.81
CA TRP A 346 -4.27 -6.83 3.09
C TRP A 346 -5.40 -5.86 3.44
N HIS A 347 -6.05 -5.26 2.45
CA HIS A 347 -7.27 -4.46 2.65
C HIS A 347 -8.44 -5.35 3.09
N GLN A 348 -8.51 -6.58 2.59
CA GLN A 348 -9.46 -7.61 3.04
C GLN A 348 -9.04 -8.28 4.36
N LYS A 349 -7.97 -7.80 5.03
CA LYS A 349 -7.40 -8.38 6.27
C LYS A 349 -6.96 -9.85 6.13
N ILE A 350 -6.52 -10.25 4.94
CA ILE A 350 -6.03 -11.60 4.64
C ILE A 350 -4.50 -11.62 4.78
N ARG A 351 -3.99 -12.57 5.57
CA ARG A 351 -2.54 -12.82 5.76
C ARG A 351 -2.13 -14.23 5.37
N SER A 352 -3.07 -15.17 5.45
CA SER A 352 -2.89 -16.55 5.05
C SER A 352 -3.84 -16.89 3.90
N ILE A 353 -3.35 -17.73 2.98
CA ILE A 353 -4.09 -18.30 1.87
C ILE A 353 -3.96 -19.80 2.00
N ASP A 354 -5.07 -20.51 2.15
CA ASP A 354 -5.03 -21.96 2.34
C ASP A 354 -4.55 -22.66 1.06
N ILE A 355 -5.01 -22.20 -0.10
CA ILE A 355 -4.69 -22.80 -1.41
C ILE A 355 -4.34 -21.70 -2.43
N VAL A 356 -3.13 -21.73 -2.98
CA VAL A 356 -2.78 -20.95 -4.17
C VAL A 356 -2.88 -21.86 -5.38
N VAL A 357 -3.59 -21.46 -6.43
CA VAL A 357 -3.73 -22.22 -7.67
C VAL A 357 -3.02 -21.47 -8.79
N LEU A 358 -2.11 -22.14 -9.49
CA LEU A 358 -1.55 -21.68 -10.76
C LEU A 358 -2.22 -22.47 -11.88
N THR A 359 -3.02 -21.79 -12.71
CA THR A 359 -3.77 -22.44 -13.78
C THR A 359 -2.85 -22.91 -14.90
N HIS A 360 -1.90 -22.07 -15.31
CA HIS A 360 -0.85 -22.33 -16.30
C HIS A 360 0.31 -21.34 -16.12
N VAL A 361 1.42 -21.57 -16.81
CA VAL A 361 2.72 -20.92 -16.54
C VAL A 361 2.93 -19.56 -17.21
N HIS A 362 1.92 -18.98 -17.88
CA HIS A 362 2.10 -17.69 -18.55
C HIS A 362 2.30 -16.53 -17.54
N PRO A 363 3.07 -15.50 -17.94
CA PRO A 363 3.40 -14.37 -17.07
C PRO A 363 2.19 -13.67 -16.44
N ASP A 364 1.10 -13.53 -17.19
CA ASP A 364 -0.14 -12.88 -16.77
C ASP A 364 -1.00 -13.71 -15.80
N HIS A 365 -0.54 -14.91 -15.44
CA HIS A 365 -1.13 -15.74 -14.39
C HIS A 365 -0.15 -16.03 -13.26
N LEU A 366 1.13 -16.22 -13.59
CA LEU A 366 2.19 -16.63 -12.68
C LEU A 366 2.84 -15.46 -11.93
N ASN A 367 3.11 -14.33 -12.59
CA ASN A 367 4.10 -13.37 -12.09
C ASN A 367 3.69 -12.77 -10.75
N GLY A 368 2.41 -12.43 -10.57
CA GLY A 368 1.94 -11.90 -9.29
C GLY A 368 1.98 -12.92 -8.16
N LEU A 369 1.93 -14.23 -8.44
CA LEU A 369 2.00 -15.26 -7.40
C LEU A 369 3.39 -15.36 -6.76
N LYS A 370 4.47 -14.94 -7.45
CA LYS A 370 5.84 -14.90 -6.90
C LYS A 370 5.86 -14.17 -5.56
N PHE A 371 5.32 -12.95 -5.55
CA PHE A 371 5.25 -12.13 -4.34
C PHE A 371 4.35 -12.76 -3.27
N ILE A 372 3.24 -13.38 -3.69
CA ILE A 372 2.27 -13.99 -2.75
C ILE A 372 2.90 -15.18 -2.02
N VAL A 373 3.51 -16.13 -2.73
CA VAL A 373 4.14 -17.30 -2.09
C VAL A 373 5.37 -16.94 -1.27
N GLU A 374 5.99 -15.79 -1.51
CA GLU A 374 7.10 -15.28 -0.70
C GLU A 374 6.61 -14.60 0.59
N ASN A 375 5.53 -13.81 0.53
CA ASN A 375 5.17 -12.86 1.59
C ASN A 375 3.89 -13.21 2.39
N PHE A 376 3.10 -14.19 1.93
CA PHE A 376 1.90 -14.68 2.64
C PHE A 376 2.12 -16.05 3.27
N ASP A 377 1.33 -16.40 4.27
CA ASP A 377 1.32 -17.77 4.80
C ASP A 377 0.47 -18.65 3.86
N VAL A 378 1.12 -19.52 3.07
CA VAL A 378 0.46 -20.33 2.04
C VAL A 378 0.41 -21.79 2.49
N GLY A 379 -0.80 -22.35 2.58
CA GLY A 379 -1.04 -23.72 3.04
C GLY A 379 -0.61 -24.77 2.02
N GLU A 380 -1.01 -24.64 0.75
CA GLU A 380 -0.56 -25.48 -0.36
C GLU A 380 -0.67 -24.75 -1.70
N VAL A 381 0.07 -25.23 -2.70
CA VAL A 381 0.02 -24.75 -4.09
C VAL A 381 -0.51 -25.85 -5.00
N TRP A 382 -1.54 -25.55 -5.79
CA TRP A 382 -2.08 -26.43 -6.82
C TRP A 382 -1.65 -25.97 -8.21
N SER A 383 -1.34 -26.91 -9.08
CA SER A 383 -0.94 -26.63 -10.47
C SER A 383 -1.32 -27.78 -11.40
N ASN A 384 -1.44 -27.49 -12.70
CA ASN A 384 -1.54 -28.51 -13.75
C ASN A 384 -0.27 -29.39 -13.88
N GLY A 385 0.82 -29.02 -13.19
CA GLY A 385 2.08 -29.76 -13.15
C GLY A 385 3.03 -29.46 -14.31
N GLN A 386 2.69 -28.49 -15.16
CA GLN A 386 3.55 -27.98 -16.22
C GLN A 386 4.75 -27.25 -15.63
N GLU A 387 5.95 -27.57 -16.14
CA GLU A 387 7.17 -26.84 -15.81
C GLU A 387 7.48 -25.86 -16.96
N ALA A 388 8.15 -24.75 -16.66
CA ALA A 388 8.55 -23.75 -17.65
C ALA A 388 9.99 -23.30 -17.43
N ASP A 389 10.75 -23.13 -18.51
CA ASP A 389 12.11 -22.60 -18.45
C ASP A 389 12.12 -21.06 -18.53
N THR A 390 11.45 -20.43 -17.56
CA THR A 390 11.41 -18.97 -17.42
C THR A 390 11.92 -18.57 -16.05
N GLU A 391 12.59 -17.42 -15.94
CA GLU A 391 13.10 -16.88 -14.66
C GLU A 391 11.99 -16.76 -13.61
N SER A 392 10.80 -16.31 -14.04
CA SER A 392 9.63 -16.18 -13.19
C SER A 392 9.17 -17.51 -12.60
N PHE A 393 9.12 -18.57 -13.41
CA PHE A 393 8.72 -19.89 -12.93
C PHE A 393 9.79 -20.54 -12.05
N GLN A 394 11.06 -20.39 -12.40
CA GLN A 394 12.17 -20.88 -11.57
C GLN A 394 12.16 -20.21 -10.19
N THR A 395 11.93 -18.89 -10.13
CA THR A 395 11.82 -18.14 -8.88
C THR A 395 10.61 -18.62 -8.06
N PHE A 396 9.44 -18.75 -8.68
CA PHE A 396 8.23 -19.26 -8.03
C PHE A 396 8.45 -20.66 -7.41
N ARG A 397 9.04 -21.58 -8.18
CA ARG A 397 9.35 -22.95 -7.71
C ARG A 397 10.39 -22.95 -6.60
N LYS A 398 11.45 -22.15 -6.72
CA LYS A 398 12.49 -21.99 -5.71
C LYS A 398 11.88 -21.52 -4.38
N THR A 399 11.04 -20.49 -4.40
CA THR A 399 10.38 -19.99 -3.17
C THR A 399 9.48 -21.04 -2.52
N ILE A 400 8.73 -21.80 -3.32
CA ILE A 400 7.89 -22.91 -2.80
C ILE A 400 8.75 -23.95 -2.07
N MET A 401 9.91 -24.32 -2.64
CA MET A 401 10.84 -25.28 -2.03
C MET A 401 11.49 -24.71 -0.77
N GLU A 402 12.02 -23.49 -0.82
CA GLU A 402 12.69 -22.83 0.32
C GLU A 402 11.76 -22.65 1.52
N ARG A 403 10.47 -22.39 1.25
CA ARG A 403 9.44 -22.25 2.28
C ARG A 403 8.73 -23.55 2.66
N ASN A 404 9.10 -24.68 2.06
CA ASN A 404 8.48 -25.99 2.28
C ASN A 404 6.95 -26.00 2.10
N ILE A 405 6.46 -25.27 1.09
CA ILE A 405 5.02 -25.22 0.80
C ILE A 405 4.63 -26.50 0.03
N PRO A 406 3.63 -27.28 0.50
CA PRO A 406 3.13 -28.44 -0.22
C PRO A 406 2.71 -28.09 -1.66
N PHE A 407 3.24 -28.83 -2.64
CA PHE A 407 2.92 -28.64 -4.06
C PHE A 407 2.13 -29.83 -4.58
N ARG A 408 0.88 -29.60 -4.99
CA ARG A 408 -0.06 -30.62 -5.46
C ARG A 408 -0.34 -30.45 -6.94
N ARG A 409 -0.10 -31.52 -7.72
CA ARG A 409 -0.52 -31.58 -9.12
C ARG A 409 -1.98 -32.01 -9.19
N VAL A 410 -2.82 -31.24 -9.89
CA VAL A 410 -4.25 -31.49 -10.06
C VAL A 410 -4.63 -31.52 -11.54
N SER A 411 -5.66 -32.30 -11.88
CA SER A 411 -6.12 -32.53 -13.25
C SER A 411 -7.58 -33.01 -13.26
N ALA A 412 -8.15 -33.27 -14.43
CA ALA A 412 -9.47 -33.88 -14.58
C ALA A 412 -9.60 -35.26 -13.90
N ALA A 413 -8.48 -35.94 -13.64
CA ALA A 413 -8.45 -37.21 -12.91
C ALA A 413 -8.49 -37.03 -11.38
N THR A 414 -8.30 -35.80 -10.88
CA THR A 414 -8.39 -35.51 -9.45
C THR A 414 -9.84 -35.65 -8.98
N PRO A 415 -10.13 -36.47 -7.94
CA PRO A 415 -11.47 -36.59 -7.38
C PRO A 415 -12.03 -35.23 -6.93
N PRO A 416 -13.36 -35.04 -6.91
CA PRO A 416 -13.97 -33.84 -6.35
C PRO A 416 -13.46 -33.55 -4.94
N ILE A 417 -13.06 -32.30 -4.69
CA ILE A 417 -12.52 -31.86 -3.40
C ILE A 417 -13.62 -31.06 -2.70
N GLN A 418 -14.08 -31.55 -1.56
CA GLN A 418 -15.04 -30.85 -0.73
C GLN A 418 -14.27 -29.86 0.17
N ILE A 419 -14.53 -28.57 0.01
CA ILE A 419 -14.01 -27.51 0.88
C ILE A 419 -15.22 -26.89 1.57
N ASP A 420 -15.37 -27.21 2.86
CA ASP A 420 -16.55 -26.85 3.65
C ASP A 420 -17.83 -27.34 2.96
N ALA A 421 -18.74 -26.44 2.60
CA ALA A 421 -19.98 -26.78 1.90
C ALA A 421 -19.87 -26.70 0.36
N VAL A 422 -18.69 -26.39 -0.19
CA VAL A 422 -18.46 -26.17 -1.62
C VAL A 422 -17.74 -27.35 -2.25
N ASN A 423 -18.29 -27.84 -3.35
CA ASN A 423 -17.66 -28.89 -4.15
C ASN A 423 -16.76 -28.26 -5.23
N VAL A 424 -15.46 -28.53 -5.16
CA VAL A 424 -14.45 -28.06 -6.11
C VAL A 424 -14.06 -29.21 -7.04
N ARG A 425 -14.26 -29.02 -8.34
CA ARG A 425 -13.90 -30.00 -9.38
C ARG A 425 -12.92 -29.40 -10.37
N ILE A 426 -11.85 -30.15 -10.64
CA ILE A 426 -10.95 -29.85 -11.74
C ILE A 426 -11.43 -30.62 -12.96
N LEU A 427 -11.63 -29.94 -14.08
CA LEU A 427 -12.17 -30.49 -15.33
C LEU A 427 -11.13 -30.58 -16.45
N ASN A 428 -9.97 -29.93 -16.27
CA ASN A 428 -8.86 -29.88 -17.21
C ASN A 428 -7.53 -29.69 -16.46
N PRO A 429 -6.37 -30.16 -16.95
CA PRO A 429 -6.13 -31.01 -18.13
C PRO A 429 -6.66 -32.44 -17.97
N VAL A 430 -6.94 -33.13 -19.08
CA VAL A 430 -7.12 -34.60 -19.05
C VAL A 430 -5.72 -35.23 -19.11
N VAL A 431 -5.43 -36.14 -18.18
CA VAL A 431 -4.16 -36.88 -18.19
C VAL A 431 -4.22 -37.92 -19.31
N SER A 432 -3.65 -37.61 -20.47
CA SER A 432 -3.52 -38.59 -21.57
C SER A 432 -2.13 -38.50 -22.21
N ALA A 433 -1.53 -39.65 -22.50
CA ALA A 433 -0.18 -39.76 -23.06
C ALA A 433 -0.02 -39.10 -24.45
N HIS A 434 -1.11 -38.92 -25.19
CA HIS A 434 -1.12 -38.35 -26.55
C HIS A 434 -1.13 -36.80 -26.60
N LEU A 435 -1.14 -36.12 -25.45
CA LEU A 435 -1.11 -34.66 -25.40
C LEU A 435 0.30 -34.09 -25.21
N ALA A 436 1.33 -34.94 -25.07
CA ALA A 436 2.70 -34.54 -24.73
C ALA A 436 3.36 -33.59 -25.76
N ASP A 437 3.00 -33.68 -27.04
CA ASP A 437 3.68 -32.97 -28.13
C ASP A 437 3.33 -31.47 -28.24
N ASP A 438 2.35 -30.98 -27.46
CA ASP A 438 1.83 -29.60 -27.51
C ASP A 438 1.94 -28.87 -26.16
N TRP A 439 2.83 -29.30 -25.26
CA TRP A 439 2.95 -28.68 -23.92
C TRP A 439 3.68 -27.35 -23.92
N ASN A 440 4.48 -27.07 -24.94
CA ASN A 440 5.40 -25.93 -24.94
C ASN A 440 5.04 -24.84 -25.95
N THR A 441 3.99 -25.04 -26.76
CA THR A 441 3.46 -23.96 -27.62
C THR A 441 2.63 -23.00 -26.76
N TYR A 442 2.50 -21.74 -27.18
CA TYR A 442 1.72 -20.75 -26.45
C TYR A 442 0.24 -21.19 -26.29
N ASP A 443 -0.41 -21.59 -27.39
CA ASP A 443 -1.79 -22.10 -27.36
C ASP A 443 -1.91 -23.45 -26.64
N GLY A 444 -0.85 -24.25 -26.69
CA GLY A 444 -0.74 -25.50 -25.95
C GLY A 444 -0.74 -25.29 -24.45
N ILE A 445 0.07 -24.36 -23.94
CA ILE A 445 0.10 -23.96 -22.53
C ILE A 445 -1.30 -23.55 -22.06
N ASN A 446 -1.98 -22.70 -22.84
CA ASN A 446 -3.36 -22.26 -22.59
C ASN A 446 -4.38 -23.43 -22.55
N ASN A 447 -4.25 -24.39 -23.47
CA ASN A 447 -5.15 -25.54 -23.50
C ASN A 447 -4.91 -26.55 -22.34
N HIS A 448 -3.77 -26.44 -21.66
CA HIS A 448 -3.47 -27.20 -20.44
C HIS A 448 -3.84 -26.46 -19.15
N SER A 449 -4.47 -25.28 -19.23
CA SER A 449 -4.89 -24.53 -18.04
C SER A 449 -5.89 -25.30 -17.18
N LEU A 450 -5.81 -25.13 -15.86
CA LEU A 450 -6.76 -25.70 -14.92
C LEU A 450 -8.16 -25.09 -15.08
N VAL A 451 -9.10 -25.90 -15.55
CA VAL A 451 -10.52 -25.54 -15.55
C VAL A 451 -11.12 -25.98 -14.23
N THR A 452 -11.53 -25.00 -13.41
CA THR A 452 -12.09 -25.25 -12.08
C THR A 452 -13.59 -24.96 -12.07
N LYS A 453 -14.39 -25.91 -11.56
CA LYS A 453 -15.81 -25.72 -11.32
C LYS A 453 -16.10 -25.75 -9.82
N LEU A 454 -16.82 -24.74 -9.34
CA LEU A 454 -17.32 -24.65 -7.98
C LEU A 454 -18.83 -24.89 -7.99
N ALA A 455 -19.33 -25.70 -7.05
CA ALA A 455 -20.76 -25.84 -6.82
C ALA A 455 -21.08 -25.63 -5.34
N TYR A 456 -21.99 -24.69 -5.05
CA TYR A 456 -22.47 -24.40 -3.70
C TYR A 456 -23.99 -24.31 -3.69
N GLY A 457 -24.62 -25.35 -3.13
CA GLY A 457 -26.07 -25.52 -3.17
C GLY A 457 -26.60 -25.56 -4.60
N ALA A 458 -27.49 -24.62 -4.96
CA ALA A 458 -28.10 -24.56 -6.29
C ALA A 458 -27.26 -23.80 -7.33
N VAL A 459 -26.21 -23.08 -6.91
CA VAL A 459 -25.43 -22.19 -7.77
C VAL A 459 -24.08 -22.82 -8.11
N SER A 460 -23.65 -22.67 -9.36
CA SER A 460 -22.34 -23.12 -9.82
C SER A 460 -21.57 -22.08 -10.62
N VAL A 461 -20.25 -22.15 -10.53
CA VAL A 461 -19.31 -21.20 -11.14
C VAL A 461 -18.26 -21.95 -11.93
N LEU A 462 -18.00 -21.54 -13.16
CA LEU A 462 -16.92 -22.06 -13.99
C LEU A 462 -15.80 -21.04 -14.13
N LEU A 463 -14.58 -21.48 -13.82
CA LEU A 463 -13.32 -20.75 -13.92
C LEU A 463 -12.44 -21.48 -14.96
N PRO A 464 -12.58 -21.16 -16.25
CA PRO A 464 -11.93 -21.89 -17.32
C PRO A 464 -10.48 -21.46 -17.60
N ALA A 465 -10.00 -20.39 -16.97
CA ALA A 465 -8.69 -19.78 -17.28
C ALA A 465 -8.57 -19.50 -18.78
N ASP A 466 -7.42 -19.78 -19.40
CA ASP A 466 -7.11 -19.35 -20.77
C ASP A 466 -7.35 -20.43 -21.83
N ILE A 467 -8.20 -21.42 -21.55
CA ILE A 467 -8.55 -22.44 -22.54
C ILE A 467 -9.08 -21.80 -23.83
N SER A 468 -8.73 -22.39 -24.97
CA SER A 468 -9.23 -21.96 -26.28
C SER A 468 -10.25 -22.94 -26.84
N GLU A 469 -10.76 -22.63 -28.03
CA GLU A 469 -11.75 -23.40 -28.81
C GLU A 469 -11.49 -24.92 -28.84
N ARG A 470 -10.22 -25.34 -28.85
CA ARG A 470 -9.84 -26.75 -28.88
C ARG A 470 -10.26 -27.48 -27.60
N THR A 471 -9.96 -26.89 -26.44
CA THR A 471 -10.34 -27.47 -25.15
C THR A 471 -11.82 -27.28 -24.87
N GLU A 472 -12.39 -26.14 -25.23
CA GLU A 472 -13.83 -25.91 -25.19
C GLU A 472 -14.61 -27.01 -25.94
N ALA A 473 -14.25 -27.26 -27.21
CA ALA A 473 -14.87 -28.30 -28.03
C ALA A 473 -14.66 -29.71 -27.46
N ARG A 474 -13.54 -29.97 -26.76
CA ARG A 474 -13.32 -31.25 -26.08
C ARG A 474 -14.24 -31.41 -24.87
N LEU A 475 -14.35 -30.39 -24.02
CA LEU A 475 -15.23 -30.43 -22.84
C LEU A 475 -16.69 -30.66 -23.23
N VAL A 476 -17.15 -29.99 -24.30
CA VAL A 476 -18.49 -30.17 -24.86
C VAL A 476 -18.67 -31.58 -25.43
N ARG A 477 -17.77 -32.04 -26.32
CA ARG A 477 -17.87 -33.37 -26.95
C ARG A 477 -17.83 -34.52 -25.96
N GLN A 478 -17.08 -34.38 -24.87
CA GLN A 478 -16.98 -35.40 -23.82
C GLN A 478 -18.17 -35.38 -22.84
N GLY A 479 -19.13 -34.46 -23.01
CA GLY A 479 -20.28 -34.34 -22.12
C GLY A 479 -19.89 -33.98 -20.68
N VAL A 480 -18.77 -33.28 -20.50
CA VAL A 480 -18.35 -32.81 -19.17
C VAL A 480 -19.41 -31.84 -18.65
N LYS A 481 -19.85 -31.99 -17.39
CA LYS A 481 -20.88 -31.14 -16.78
C LYS A 481 -20.35 -29.72 -16.52
N ILE A 482 -20.28 -28.90 -17.57
CA ILE A 482 -19.78 -27.51 -17.55
C ILE A 482 -20.86 -26.45 -17.34
N ASN A 483 -22.15 -26.82 -17.32
CA ASN A 483 -23.23 -25.89 -17.03
C ASN A 483 -23.02 -25.16 -15.69
N SER A 484 -23.06 -23.83 -15.71
CA SER A 484 -22.78 -22.97 -14.56
C SER A 484 -23.52 -21.64 -14.66
N ASP A 485 -24.01 -21.12 -13.52
CA ASP A 485 -24.71 -19.83 -13.44
C ASP A 485 -23.79 -18.63 -13.72
N VAL A 486 -22.53 -18.76 -13.31
CA VAL A 486 -21.49 -17.74 -13.49
C VAL A 486 -20.32 -18.31 -14.26
N LEU A 487 -19.92 -17.62 -15.33
CA LEU A 487 -18.75 -17.94 -16.13
C LEU A 487 -17.70 -16.83 -15.96
N PHE A 488 -16.49 -17.19 -15.54
CA PHE A 488 -15.34 -16.33 -15.78
C PHE A 488 -14.95 -16.51 -17.25
N VAL A 489 -14.90 -15.42 -18.00
CA VAL A 489 -14.73 -15.48 -19.45
C VAL A 489 -13.35 -16.06 -19.77
N PRO A 490 -13.27 -17.12 -20.58
CA PRO A 490 -12.01 -17.75 -20.90
C PRO A 490 -11.07 -16.80 -21.66
N HIS A 491 -9.77 -16.93 -21.40
CA HIS A 491 -8.70 -16.26 -22.13
C HIS A 491 -8.93 -14.75 -22.29
N HIS A 492 -9.44 -14.12 -21.21
CA HIS A 492 -9.76 -12.70 -21.12
C HIS A 492 -10.74 -12.19 -22.20
N GLY A 493 -11.44 -13.10 -22.89
CA GLY A 493 -12.32 -12.79 -24.03
C GLY A 493 -11.60 -12.71 -25.38
N SER A 494 -10.52 -13.47 -25.55
CA SER A 494 -9.84 -13.65 -26.84
C SER A 494 -10.75 -14.25 -27.90
N LEU A 495 -10.56 -13.86 -29.17
CA LEU A 495 -11.34 -14.34 -30.32
C LEU A 495 -11.33 -15.88 -30.46
N THR A 496 -10.25 -16.51 -29.98
CA THR A 496 -10.05 -17.98 -29.99
C THR A 496 -10.74 -18.70 -28.83
N SER A 497 -11.56 -17.99 -28.04
CA SER A 497 -12.27 -18.51 -26.87
C SER A 497 -13.76 -18.16 -26.94
N SER A 498 -14.54 -18.63 -25.96
CA SER A 498 -15.98 -18.41 -25.86
C SER A 498 -16.71 -18.80 -27.14
N THR A 499 -16.43 -19.99 -27.66
CA THR A 499 -17.12 -20.54 -28.83
C THR A 499 -18.60 -20.73 -28.55
N GLU A 500 -19.43 -20.61 -29.58
CA GLU A 500 -20.88 -20.73 -29.42
C GLU A 500 -21.32 -22.06 -28.78
N PRO A 501 -20.82 -23.24 -29.21
CA PRO A 501 -21.19 -24.51 -28.58
C PRO A 501 -20.79 -24.59 -27.10
N PHE A 502 -19.69 -23.93 -26.73
CA PHE A 502 -19.25 -23.86 -25.34
C PHE A 502 -20.18 -22.98 -24.51
N LEU A 503 -20.53 -21.78 -24.99
CA LEU A 503 -21.46 -20.90 -24.30
C LEU A 503 -22.85 -21.53 -24.16
N ASP A 504 -23.31 -22.28 -25.16
CA ASP A 504 -24.59 -22.99 -25.12
C ASP A 504 -24.56 -24.13 -24.10
N ALA A 505 -23.43 -24.84 -23.95
CA ALA A 505 -23.26 -25.90 -22.96
C ALA A 505 -23.04 -25.38 -21.52
N VAL A 506 -22.37 -24.24 -21.35
CA VAL A 506 -22.23 -23.59 -20.04
C VAL A 506 -23.55 -22.93 -19.60
N HIS A 507 -24.24 -22.27 -20.53
CA HIS A 507 -25.49 -21.56 -20.30
C HIS A 507 -25.46 -20.61 -19.09
N PRO A 508 -24.50 -19.66 -19.01
CA PRO A 508 -24.37 -18.80 -17.84
C PRO A 508 -25.37 -17.65 -17.86
N ARG A 509 -25.76 -17.19 -16.66
CA ARG A 509 -26.55 -15.96 -16.49
C ARG A 509 -25.66 -14.73 -16.45
N ILE A 510 -24.44 -14.90 -15.95
CA ILE A 510 -23.45 -13.83 -15.74
C ILE A 510 -22.10 -14.28 -16.30
N ALA A 511 -21.41 -13.36 -16.97
CA ALA A 511 -20.05 -13.51 -17.46
C ALA A 511 -19.15 -12.43 -16.86
N ILE A 512 -17.99 -12.81 -16.30
CA ILE A 512 -17.02 -11.89 -15.71
C ILE A 512 -15.73 -11.93 -16.51
N VAL A 513 -15.35 -10.80 -17.09
CA VAL A 513 -14.11 -10.65 -17.87
C VAL A 513 -13.05 -10.01 -16.98
N SER A 514 -11.95 -10.72 -16.76
CA SER A 514 -10.72 -10.13 -16.22
C SER A 514 -9.96 -9.50 -17.39
N CYS A 515 -9.90 -8.18 -17.43
CA CYS A 515 -9.18 -7.45 -18.48
C CYS A 515 -8.80 -6.05 -18.00
N GLY A 516 -7.80 -5.49 -18.66
CA GLY A 516 -7.29 -4.15 -18.37
C GLY A 516 -7.79 -3.14 -19.36
N LYS A 517 -7.93 -1.90 -18.90
CA LYS A 517 -8.31 -0.80 -19.78
C LYS A 517 -7.23 -0.61 -20.85
N ASP A 518 -7.66 -0.59 -22.11
CA ASP A 518 -6.78 -0.37 -23.27
C ASP A 518 -5.57 -1.33 -23.32
N ASN A 519 -5.76 -2.58 -22.86
CA ASN A 519 -4.71 -3.60 -22.89
C ASN A 519 -4.20 -3.85 -24.33
N ILE A 520 -2.93 -4.26 -24.44
CA ILE A 520 -2.22 -4.41 -25.73
C ILE A 520 -2.88 -5.40 -26.68
N PHE A 521 -3.62 -6.38 -26.14
CA PHE A 521 -4.33 -7.40 -26.90
C PHE A 521 -5.73 -6.96 -27.35
N ARG A 522 -6.18 -5.78 -26.92
CA ARG A 522 -7.52 -5.23 -27.18
C ARG A 522 -8.65 -6.19 -26.76
N LEU A 523 -8.44 -6.90 -25.66
CA LEU A 523 -9.40 -7.82 -25.09
C LEU A 523 -10.37 -7.11 -24.13
N PRO A 524 -11.60 -7.62 -23.93
CA PRO A 524 -12.24 -8.69 -24.70
C PRO A 524 -12.54 -8.26 -26.16
N HIS A 525 -12.43 -9.19 -27.10
CA HIS A 525 -12.71 -8.94 -28.51
C HIS A 525 -14.21 -8.60 -28.72
N PRO A 526 -14.57 -7.63 -29.59
CA PRO A 526 -15.97 -7.27 -29.85
C PRO A 526 -16.87 -8.46 -30.22
N ASP A 527 -16.43 -9.32 -31.16
CA ASP A 527 -17.20 -10.50 -31.56
C ASP A 527 -17.48 -11.47 -30.40
N VAL A 528 -16.56 -11.57 -29.43
CA VAL A 528 -16.76 -12.39 -28.23
C VAL A 528 -17.83 -11.77 -27.35
N LEU A 529 -17.78 -10.45 -27.13
CA LEU A 529 -18.82 -9.73 -26.39
C LEU A 529 -20.20 -9.87 -27.08
N ASP A 530 -20.24 -9.84 -28.40
CA ASP A 530 -21.48 -10.01 -29.16
C ASP A 530 -22.10 -11.40 -28.95
N ARG A 531 -21.28 -12.47 -28.88
CA ARG A 531 -21.77 -13.82 -28.53
C ARG A 531 -22.45 -13.87 -27.17
N TYR A 532 -21.95 -13.12 -26.19
CA TYR A 532 -22.58 -12.98 -24.86
C TYR A 532 -23.86 -12.13 -24.92
N ASN A 533 -23.83 -11.01 -25.64
CA ASN A 533 -24.96 -10.08 -25.78
C ASN A 533 -26.18 -10.74 -26.45
N VAL A 534 -25.96 -11.48 -27.55
CA VAL A 534 -27.03 -12.21 -28.27
C VAL A 534 -27.74 -13.22 -27.37
N ARG A 535 -27.01 -13.82 -26.43
CA ARG A 535 -27.53 -14.77 -25.42
C ARG A 535 -28.13 -14.08 -24.19
N LYS A 536 -28.17 -12.74 -24.15
CA LYS A 536 -28.64 -11.92 -23.02
C LYS A 536 -27.91 -12.24 -21.71
N ILE A 537 -26.63 -12.59 -21.80
CA ILE A 537 -25.77 -12.88 -20.65
C ILE A 537 -25.28 -11.54 -20.08
N ARG A 538 -25.40 -11.33 -18.76
CA ARG A 538 -24.90 -10.11 -18.13
C ARG A 538 -23.38 -10.13 -18.06
N VAL A 539 -22.71 -9.28 -18.84
CA VAL A 539 -21.24 -9.15 -18.86
C VAL A 539 -20.79 -8.08 -17.86
N LEU A 540 -19.80 -8.42 -17.02
CA LEU A 540 -19.10 -7.52 -16.11
C LEU A 540 -17.61 -7.54 -16.46
N ARG A 541 -16.92 -6.39 -16.36
CA ARG A 541 -15.52 -6.27 -16.77
C ARG A 541 -14.70 -5.53 -15.72
N THR A 542 -13.55 -6.07 -15.34
CA THR A 542 -12.71 -5.44 -14.31
C THR A 542 -12.22 -4.05 -14.69
N ASP A 543 -11.94 -3.79 -15.98
CA ASP A 543 -11.49 -2.48 -16.47
C ASP A 543 -12.55 -1.36 -16.35
N ARG A 544 -13.84 -1.73 -16.24
CA ARG A 544 -14.97 -0.79 -16.13
C ARG A 544 -15.56 -0.77 -14.73
N ASP A 545 -15.67 -1.94 -14.13
CA ASP A 545 -16.40 -2.18 -12.89
C ASP A 545 -15.47 -2.23 -11.66
N GLY A 546 -14.15 -2.27 -11.86
CA GLY A 546 -13.16 -2.54 -10.81
C GLY A 546 -13.20 -4.02 -10.39
N ALA A 547 -12.82 -4.32 -9.15
CA ALA A 547 -12.96 -5.68 -8.64
C ALA A 547 -14.45 -6.09 -8.60
N VAL A 548 -14.75 -7.29 -9.11
CA VAL A 548 -16.12 -7.84 -9.20
C VAL A 548 -16.24 -9.03 -8.26
N THR A 549 -17.13 -8.92 -7.27
CA THR A 549 -17.39 -9.98 -6.29
C THR A 549 -18.76 -10.60 -6.50
N VAL A 550 -18.79 -11.92 -6.62
CA VAL A 550 -20.00 -12.74 -6.55
C VAL A 550 -20.09 -13.36 -5.16
N SER A 551 -21.17 -13.09 -4.43
CA SER A 551 -21.47 -13.69 -3.12
C SER A 551 -22.65 -14.65 -3.26
N ILE A 552 -22.49 -15.89 -2.83
CA ILE A 552 -23.46 -16.98 -2.99
C ILE A 552 -23.81 -17.51 -1.60
N ASP A 553 -25.09 -17.51 -1.23
CA ASP A 553 -25.57 -18.00 0.07
C ASP A 553 -25.99 -19.48 0.07
N GLY A 554 -25.84 -20.14 -1.09
CA GLY A 554 -26.20 -21.53 -1.35
C GLY A 554 -27.49 -21.68 -2.14
N SER A 555 -28.30 -20.63 -2.26
CA SER A 555 -29.53 -20.65 -3.06
C SER A 555 -29.57 -19.55 -4.12
N ASP A 556 -29.08 -18.37 -3.77
CA ASP A 556 -29.05 -17.21 -4.65
C ASP A 556 -27.65 -16.60 -4.71
N LEU A 557 -27.44 -15.70 -5.66
CA LEU A 557 -26.19 -14.98 -5.86
C LEU A 557 -26.42 -13.47 -5.88
N ARG A 558 -25.46 -12.73 -5.32
CA ARG A 558 -25.40 -11.26 -5.34
C ARG A 558 -24.08 -10.82 -5.94
N ILE A 559 -24.13 -9.72 -6.69
CA ILE A 559 -22.95 -9.16 -7.36
C ILE A 559 -22.67 -7.78 -6.78
N HIS A 560 -21.40 -7.52 -6.52
CA HIS A 560 -20.90 -6.22 -6.13
C HIS A 560 -19.70 -5.84 -6.98
N SER A 561 -19.64 -4.60 -7.46
CA SER A 561 -18.44 -4.03 -8.08
C SER A 561 -17.93 -2.81 -7.32
N ASP A 562 -16.61 -2.62 -7.33
CA ASP A 562 -15.98 -1.49 -6.62
C ASP A 562 -16.38 -0.13 -7.19
N MET A 563 -16.61 -0.03 -8.50
CA MET A 563 -17.09 1.21 -9.14
C MET A 563 -18.55 1.52 -8.79
N GLU A 564 -19.43 0.52 -8.71
CA GLU A 564 -20.79 0.73 -8.18
C GLU A 564 -20.75 1.20 -6.71
N ARG A 565 -19.86 0.63 -5.90
CA ARG A 565 -19.70 1.05 -4.50
C ARG A 565 -19.21 2.49 -4.37
N ARG A 566 -18.24 2.92 -5.20
CA ARG A 566 -17.77 4.31 -5.26
C ARG A 566 -18.87 5.25 -5.71
N SER A 567 -19.63 4.90 -6.75
CA SER A 567 -20.74 5.73 -7.23
C SER A 567 -21.84 5.90 -6.18
N ARG A 568 -22.24 4.83 -5.46
CA ARG A 568 -23.20 4.90 -4.35
C ARG A 568 -22.67 5.67 -3.14
N ALA A 569 -21.37 5.60 -2.86
CA ALA A 569 -20.75 6.39 -1.79
C ALA A 569 -20.74 7.90 -2.11
N ILE A 570 -20.64 8.26 -3.39
CA ILE A 570 -20.65 9.66 -3.86
C ILE A 570 -22.08 10.19 -4.03
N MET A 571 -23.00 9.37 -4.57
CA MET A 571 -24.35 9.78 -4.95
C MET A 571 -25.43 9.44 -3.91
N GLY A 572 -25.09 8.72 -2.83
CA GLY A 572 -26.05 8.18 -1.87
C GLY A 572 -26.78 6.93 -2.40
N PRO A 573 -27.51 6.18 -1.55
CA PRO A 573 -28.30 5.05 -2.01
C PRO A 573 -29.43 5.55 -2.91
N THR A 574 -29.38 5.26 -4.20
CA THR A 574 -30.53 5.43 -5.09
C THR A 574 -31.53 4.30 -4.80
N SER A 575 -32.78 4.67 -4.51
CA SER A 575 -33.89 3.73 -4.35
C SER A 575 -34.14 2.98 -5.67
N PRO A 576 -34.44 1.67 -5.65
CA PRO A 576 -34.64 0.89 -6.85
C PRO A 576 -36.05 1.04 -7.48
N ASP A 577 -36.77 2.13 -7.22
CA ASP A 577 -38.06 2.42 -7.86
C ASP A 577 -38.12 3.89 -8.26
N GLY A 578 -38.23 4.13 -9.56
CA GLY A 578 -38.39 5.47 -10.14
C GLY A 578 -38.12 5.50 -11.64
N GLY A 579 -39.05 4.96 -12.44
CA GLY A 579 -39.05 5.07 -13.91
C GLY A 579 -39.74 3.91 -14.58
#